data_AF-A0A640W2I9-F1
#
_entry.id   AF-A0A640W2I9-F1
#
_cell.length_a   1.000
_cell.length_b   1.000
_cell.length_c   1.000
_cell.angle_alpha   90.00
_cell.angle_beta   90.00
_cell.angle_gamma   90.00
#
_symmetry.space_group_name_H-M   'P 1'
#
loop_
_entity.id
_entity.type
_entity.pdbx_description
1 polymer ?
#
loop_
_entity_poly.entity_id
_entity_poly.type
_entity_poly.pdbx_seq_one_letter_code
_entity_poly.pdbx_strand_id
1 'polypeptide(L)' 'MARKCSFCGREIEPGTGMMYVKKDGTIFYFCSSKCRKNMLKLGRDSKKIRWTNLFRKS' A
#
# COMPACT_ATOMS: atom_id res chain seq x y z
N MET A 1 -14.58 -6.76 8.14
CA MET A 1 -13.99 -6.70 6.79
C MET A 1 -12.63 -6.03 6.87
N ALA A 2 -11.55 -6.82 6.81
CA ALA A 2 -10.19 -6.28 6.80
C ALA A 2 -9.91 -5.60 5.44
N ARG A 3 -9.34 -4.39 5.46
CA ARG A 3 -8.93 -3.69 4.23
C ARG A 3 -7.52 -4.16 3.84
N LYS A 4 -7.24 -4.34 2.56
CA LYS A 4 -5.88 -4.70 2.10
C LYS A 4 -5.07 -3.45 1.76
N CYS A 5 -3.81 -3.43 2.19
CA CYS A 5 -2.87 -2.38 1.87
C CYS A 5 -2.53 -2.42 0.37
N SER A 6 -2.76 -1.31 -0.33
CA SER A 6 -2.51 -1.15 -1.77
C SER A 6 -1.04 -1.28 -2.15
N PHE A 7 -0.12 -1.11 -1.19
CA PHE A 7 1.32 -1.22 -1.44
C PHE A 7 1.88 -2.59 -1.08
N CYS A 8 1.75 -3.03 0.17
CA CYS A 8 2.42 -4.25 0.64
C CYS A 8 1.54 -5.51 0.54
N GLY A 9 0.24 -5.37 0.26
CA GLY A 9 -0.70 -6.49 0.16
C GLY A 9 -1.14 -7.10 1.49
N ARG A 10 -0.62 -6.62 2.63
CA ARG A 10 -1.04 -7.07 3.97
C ARG A 10 -2.41 -6.54 4.34
N GLU A 11 -3.11 -7.27 5.20
CA GLU A 11 -4.35 -6.82 5.80
C GLU A 11 -4.09 -5.67 6.79
N ILE A 12 -5.06 -4.77 6.86
CA ILE A 12 -5.06 -3.59 7.72
C ILE A 12 -6.10 -3.86 8.79
N GLU A 13 -5.62 -3.90 10.04
CA GLU A 13 -6.46 -3.98 11.23
C GLU A 13 -7.48 -2.82 11.24
N PRO A 14 -8.76 -3.10 11.55
CA PRO A 14 -9.77 -2.06 11.70
C PRO A 14 -9.32 -0.98 12.69
N GLY A 15 -9.64 0.28 12.39
CA GLY A 15 -9.20 1.43 13.22
C GLY A 15 -7.72 1.83 13.03
N THR A 16 -6.95 1.09 12.22
CA THR A 16 -5.54 1.39 11.94
C THR A 16 -5.32 1.72 10.46
N GLY A 17 -4.17 2.33 10.16
CA GLY A 17 -3.74 2.64 8.80
C GLY A 17 -4.24 4.01 8.32
N MET A 18 -4.29 4.17 7.01
CA MET A 18 -4.65 5.43 6.37
C MET A 18 -5.33 5.18 5.03
N MET A 19 -6.35 5.98 4.73
CA MET A 19 -6.96 6.09 3.42
C MET A 19 -6.41 7.33 2.72
N TYR A 20 -5.94 7.16 1.48
CA TYR A 20 -5.46 8.25 0.63
C TYR A 20 -6.29 8.28 -0.64
N VAL A 21 -6.96 9.40 -0.89
CA VAL A 21 -7.81 9.61 -2.06
C VAL A 21 -7.05 10.51 -3.04
N LYS A 22 -6.81 10.02 -4.26
CA LYS A 22 -6.24 10.82 -5.34
C LYS A 22 -7.28 11.79 -5.90
N LYS A 23 -6.81 12.81 -6.62
CA LYS A 23 -7.67 13.78 -7.32
C LYS A 23 -8.61 13.12 -8.34
N ASP A 24 -8.21 11.98 -8.91
CA ASP A 24 -9.00 11.19 -9.86
C ASP A 24 -10.06 10.28 -9.18
N GLY A 25 -10.20 10.35 -7.85
CA GLY A 25 -11.11 9.52 -7.08
C GLY A 25 -10.58 8.13 -6.73
N THR A 26 -9.39 7.74 -7.20
CA THR A 26 -8.81 6.44 -6.81
C THR A 26 -8.48 6.44 -5.32
N ILE A 27 -8.89 5.38 -4.64
CA ILE A 27 -8.64 5.20 -3.22
C ILE A 27 -7.49 4.22 -3.02
N PHE A 28 -6.49 4.63 -2.25
CA PHE A 28 -5.43 3.77 -1.76
C PHE A 28 -5.52 3.59 -0.25
N TYR A 29 -5.31 2.36 0.20
CA TYR A 29 -5.22 2.04 1.61
C TYR A 29 -3.79 1.71 1.98
N PHE A 30 -3.29 2.27 3.07
CA PHE A 30 -1.93 2.02 3.56
C PHE A 30 -1.95 1.52 5.00
N CYS A 31 -1.25 0.42 5.26
CA CYS A 31 -1.07 -0.09 6.61
C CYS A 31 -0.10 0.75 7.45
N SER A 32 0.80 1.51 6.81
CA SER A 32 1.81 2.31 7.52
C SER A 32 2.38 3.45 6.67
N SER A 33 3.01 4.42 7.35
CA SER A 33 3.75 5.51 6.70
C SER A 33 4.86 5.03 5.77
N LYS A 34 5.46 3.86 6.01
CA LYS A 34 6.46 3.24 5.12
C LYS A 34 5.87 2.93 3.75
N CYS A 35 4.69 2.32 3.73
CA CYS A 35 3.97 1.96 2.49
C CYS A 35 3.58 3.21 1.70
N ARG A 36 3.02 4.21 2.39
CA ARG A 36 2.66 5.49 1.78
C ARG A 36 3.86 6.21 1.16
N LYS A 37 4.98 6.31 1.88
CA LYS A 37 6.20 6.97 1.38
C LYS A 37 6.76 6.21 0.17
N ASN A 38 6.83 4.89 0.23
CA ASN A 38 7.34 4.11 -0.90
C ASN A 38 6.51 4.28 -2.17
N MET A 39 5.18 4.31 -2.05
CA MET A 39 4.29 4.44 -3.20
C MET A 39 4.20 5.87 -3.72
N LEU A 40 3.92 6.84 -2.83
CA LEU A 40 3.60 8.21 -3.23
C LEU A 40 4.83 9.13 -3.36
N LYS A 41 5.86 8.94 -2.54
CA LYS A 41 7.06 9.80 -2.56
C LYS A 41 8.20 9.21 -3.39
N LEU A 42 8.43 7.90 -3.25
CA LEU A 42 9.56 7.23 -3.89
C LEU A 42 9.19 6.55 -5.22
N GLY A 43 7.89 6.50 -5.57
CA GLY A 43 7.42 5.91 -6.82
C GLY A 43 7.81 4.45 -7.03
N ARG A 44 7.99 3.67 -5.95
CA ARG A 44 8.45 2.28 -6.06
C ARG A 44 7.29 1.35 -6.44
N ASP A 45 7.56 0.43 -7.37
CA ASP A 45 6.63 -0.66 -7.67
C ASP A 45 6.67 -1.72 -6.57
N SER A 46 5.51 -1.99 -5.95
CA SER A 46 5.37 -3.04 -4.94
C SER A 46 5.86 -4.40 -5.45
N LYS A 47 5.52 -4.77 -6.69
CA LYS A 47 5.91 -6.03 -7.33
C LYS A 47 7.42 -6.26 -7.41
N LYS A 48 8.22 -5.20 -7.40
CA LYS A 48 9.70 -5.26 -7.47
C LYS A 48 10.36 -5.27 -6.07
N ILE A 49 9.60 -5.00 -5.01
CA ILE A 49 10.13 -4.95 -3.64
C ILE A 49 9.90 -6.29 -2.92
N ARG A 50 11.02 -6.96 -2.59
CA ARG A 50 11.06 -8.28 -1.93
C ARG A 50 10.26 -8.41 -0.63
N TRP A 51 10.14 -7.36 0.18
CA TRP A 51 9.43 -7.45 1.47
C TRP A 51 7.91 -7.31 1.35
N THR A 52 7.37 -7.00 0.17
CA THR A 52 5.92 -6.91 -0.02
C THR A 52 5.34 -8.28 -0.38
N ASN A 53 4.11 -8.55 0.05
CA ASN A 53 3.41 -9.80 -0.31
C ASN A 53 3.02 -9.84 -1.80
N LEU A 54 3.14 -8.69 -2.49
CA LEU A 54 2.88 -8.56 -3.92
C LEU A 54 4.13 -8.79 -4.77
N PHE A 55 5.28 -9.06 -4.14
CA PHE A 55 6.53 -9.32 -4.84
C PHE A 55 6.38 -10.50 -5.80
N ARG A 56 6.78 -10.31 -7.06
CA ARG A 56 6.86 -11.39 -8.05
C ARG A 56 8.28 -11.39 -8.61
N LYS A 57 8.96 -12.53 -8.50
CA LYS A 57 10.20 -12.79 -9.21
C LYS A 57 9.82 -13.07 -10.67
N SER A 58 9.89 -12.05 -11.50
CA SER A 58 9.90 -12.18 -12.97
C SER A 58 11.23 -12.77 -13.44
#